data_AF-A0A932LV64-F1
#
_entry.id   AF-A0A932LV64-F1
#
_cell.length_a   1.000
_cell.length_b   1.000
_cell.length_c   1.000
_cell.angle_alpha   90.00
_cell.angle_beta   90.00
_cell.angle_gamma   90.00
#
_symmetry.space_group_name_H-M   'P 1'
#
loop_
_entity.id
_entity.type
_entity.pdbx_description
1 polymer ?
#
loop_
_entity_poly.entity_id
_entity_poly.type
_entity_poly.pdbx_seq_one_letter_code
_entity_poly.pdbx_strand_id
1 'polypeptide(L)' 'MSKPSRDVLRLPLEKRAEIAFKVAVAKAIDEHARLGFPIYIWRDGKVVEVSADEVLKLSRSAQAK' A
#
# COMPACT_ATOMS: atom_id res chain seq x y z
N MET A 1 7.54 12.56 -5.58
CA MET A 1 7.01 12.37 -4.21
C MET A 1 6.97 13.71 -3.51
N SER A 2 5.90 14.03 -2.79
CA SER A 2 5.87 15.20 -1.91
C SER A 2 6.86 14.99 -0.76
N LYS A 3 7.47 16.08 -0.29
CA LYS A 3 8.37 16.02 0.87
C LYS A 3 7.57 15.57 2.10
N PRO A 4 8.11 14.66 2.95
CA PRO A 4 7.45 14.29 4.19
C PRO A 4 7.29 15.52 5.10
N SER A 5 6.22 15.55 5.90
CA SER A 5 5.95 16.66 6.81
C SER A 5 7.05 16.78 7.89
N ARG A 6 7.19 17.97 8.48
CA ARG A 6 8.15 18.19 9.58
C ARG A 6 7.91 17.25 10.76
N ASP A 7 6.66 16.89 11.02
CA ASP A 7 6.31 15.99 12.11
C ASP A 7 6.76 14.56 11.83
N VAL A 8 6.64 14.08 10.58
CA VAL A 8 7.20 12.78 10.18
C VAL A 8 8.72 12.78 10.31
N LEU A 9 9.41 13.87 9.95
CA LEU A 9 10.87 13.94 10.03
C LEU A 9 11.42 13.82 11.45
N ARG A 10 10.63 14.22 12.47
CA ARG A 10 10.99 14.13 13.90
C ARG A 10 10.80 12.74 14.50
N LEU A 11 10.12 11.83 13.81
CA LEU A 11 9.94 10.46 14.28
C LEU A 11 11.23 9.64 14.20
N PRO A 12 11.37 8.59 15.04
CA PRO A 12 12.42 7.59 14.88
C PRO A 12 12.46 6.99 13.47
N LEU A 13 13.64 6.54 13.03
CA LEU A 13 13.87 6.09 11.66
C LEU A 13 12.92 4.96 11.26
N GLU A 14 12.72 3.99 12.13
CA GLU A 14 11.83 2.84 11.95
C GLU A 14 10.38 3.26 11.71
N LYS A 15 9.91 4.32 12.39
CA LYS A 15 8.55 4.86 12.19
C LYS A 15 8.43 5.59 10.86
N ARG A 16 9.46 6.33 10.46
CA ARG A 16 9.51 6.95 9.13
C ARG A 16 9.54 5.91 8.02
N ALA A 17 10.30 4.83 8.20
CA ALA A 17 10.37 3.72 7.26
C ALA A 17 9.02 3.02 7.13
N GLU A 18 8.33 2.75 8.25
CA GLU A 18 6.98 2.16 8.26
C GLU A 18 5.99 3.03 7.48
N ILE A 19 5.99 4.35 7.70
CA ILE A 19 5.12 5.30 6.97
C ILE A 19 5.45 5.30 5.47
N ALA A 20 6.73 5.41 5.12
CA ALA A 20 7.16 5.41 3.72
C ALA A 20 6.78 4.11 3.01
N PHE A 21 6.92 2.97 3.68
CA PHE A 21 6.55 1.67 3.16
C PHE A 21 5.04 1.57 2.93
N LYS A 22 4.20 1.98 3.89
CA LYS A 22 2.73 2.01 3.73
C LYS A 22 2.31 2.86 2.52
N VAL A 23 2.92 4.03 2.34
CA VAL A 23 2.64 4.90 1.18
C VAL A 23 3.06 4.24 -0.14
N ALA A 24 4.22 3.58 -0.17
CA ALA A 24 4.68 2.88 -1.37
C ALA A 24 3.76 1.70 -1.74
N VAL A 25 3.37 0.90 -0.75
CA VAL A 25 2.45 -0.24 -0.94
C VAL A 25 1.07 0.24 -1.40
N ALA A 26 0.52 1.30 -0.80
CA ALA A 26 -0.77 1.86 -1.23
C ALA A 26 -0.75 2.26 -2.72
N LYS A 27 0.31 2.95 -3.16
CA LYS A 27 0.47 3.31 -4.58
C LYS A 27 0.61 2.10 -5.50
N ALA A 28 1.31 1.06 -5.05
CA ALA A 28 1.44 -0.17 -5.82
C ALA A 28 0.07 -0.85 -6.00
N ILE A 29 -0.74 -0.91 -4.94
CA ILE A 29 -2.12 -1.44 -4.98
C ILE A 29 -2.98 -0.61 -5.94
N ASP A 30 -2.92 0.71 -5.86
CA ASP A 30 -3.69 1.60 -6.75
C ASP A 30 -3.31 1.42 -8.22
N GLU A 31 -2.02 1.26 -8.51
CA GLU A 31 -1.55 1.02 -9.88
C GLU A 31 -2.00 -0.35 -10.40
N HIS A 32 -1.97 -1.39 -9.57
CA HIS A 32 -2.46 -2.72 -9.95
C HIS A 32 -3.99 -2.70 -10.16
N ALA A 33 -4.73 -1.98 -9.31
CA ALA A 33 -6.16 -1.77 -9.49
C ALA A 33 -6.46 -1.07 -10.82
N ARG A 34 -5.69 -0.04 -11.17
CA ARG A 34 -5.82 0.71 -12.42
C ARG A 34 -5.51 -0.15 -13.65
N LEU A 35 -4.54 -1.04 -13.56
CA LEU A 35 -4.09 -1.91 -14.65
C LEU A 35 -4.87 -3.24 -14.75
N GLY A 36 -5.72 -3.56 -13.75
CA GLY A 36 -6.45 -4.81 -13.70
C GLY A 36 -5.55 -6.02 -13.38
N PHE A 37 -4.48 -5.81 -12.61
CA PHE A 37 -3.55 -6.87 -12.23
C PHE A 37 -3.83 -7.42 -10.83
N PRO A 38 -3.67 -8.73 -10.60
CA PRO A 38 -3.69 -9.29 -9.26
C PRO A 38 -2.44 -8.89 -8.48
N ILE A 39 -2.50 -9.01 -7.15
CA ILE A 39 -1.33 -8.92 -6.28
C ILE A 39 -1.17 -10.22 -5.50
N TYR A 40 0.07 -10.55 -5.13
CA TYR A 40 0.38 -11.73 -4.34
C TYR A 40 0.89 -11.30 -2.98
N ILE A 41 0.28 -11.80 -1.92
CA ILE A 41 0.63 -11.46 -0.54
C ILE A 41 1.00 -12.70 0.25
N TRP A 42 1.84 -12.52 1.25
CA TRP A 42 2.08 -13.57 2.24
C TRP A 42 0.95 -13.58 3.27
N ARG A 43 0.29 -14.72 3.48
CA ARG A 43 -0.74 -14.92 4.50
C ARG A 43 -0.61 -16.34 5.03
N ASP A 44 -0.47 -16.48 6.35
CA ASP A 44 -0.45 -17.78 7.05
C ASP A 44 0.53 -18.80 6.47
N GLY A 45 1.77 -18.35 6.21
CA GLY A 45 2.86 -19.23 5.75
C GLY A 45 2.83 -19.58 4.26
N LYS A 46 1.92 -18.98 3.49
CA LYS A 46 1.81 -19.19 2.03
C LYS A 46 1.63 -17.89 1.27
N VAL A 47 1.96 -17.94 -0.02
CA VAL A 47 1.62 -16.90 -0.98
C VAL A 47 0.16 -17.09 -1.40
N VAL A 48 -0.63 -16.03 -1.29
CA VAL A 48 -2.05 -15.99 -1.68
C VAL A 48 -2.23 -14.90 -2.72
N GLU A 49 -2.92 -15.24 -3.81
CA GLU A 49 -3.35 -14.27 -4.81
C GLU A 49 -4.56 -13.47 -4.31
N VAL A 50 -4.51 -12.16 -4.50
CA VAL A 50 -5.65 -11.25 -4.39
C VAL A 50 -6.01 -10.85 -5.81
N SER A 51 -7.20 -11.24 -6.26
CA SER A 51 -7.63 -11.05 -7.64
C SER A 51 -7.74 -9.57 -8.00
N ALA A 52 -7.66 -9.24 -9.30
CA ALA A 52 -7.80 -7.86 -9.78
C ALA A 52 -9.10 -7.17 -9.30
N ASP A 53 -10.21 -7.92 -9.24
CA ASP A 53 -11.49 -7.41 -8.74
C ASP A 53 -11.44 -7.07 -7.25
N GLU A 54 -10.73 -7.87 -6.46
CA GLU A 54 -10.55 -7.62 -5.03
C GLU A 54 -9.57 -6.47 -4.79
N VAL A 55 -8.49 -6.38 -5.57
CA VAL A 55 -7.55 -5.25 -5.56
C VAL A 55 -8.27 -3.94 -5.88
N LEU A 56 -9.18 -3.93 -6.85
CA LEU A 56 -10.00 -2.76 -7.19
C LEU A 56 -10.91 -2.34 -6.03
N LYS A 57 -11.52 -3.29 -5.33
CA LYS A 57 -12.33 -3.00 -4.12
C LYS A 57 -11.47 -2.43 -2.99
N LEU A 58 -10.28 -2.99 -2.79
CA LEU A 58 -9.33 -2.55 -1.76
C LEU A 58 -8.87 -1.11 -2.02
N SER A 59 -8.46 -0.78 -3.24
CA SER A 59 -8.06 0.58 -3.64
C SER A 59 -9.18 1.61 -3.37
N ARG A 60 -10.41 1.31 -3.78
CA ARG A 60 -11.58 2.18 -3.53
C ARG A 60 -11.88 2.39 -2.04
N SER A 61 -11.75 1.34 -1.23
CA SER A 61 -11.98 1.44 0.22
C SER A 61 -10.91 2.26 0.95
N ALA A 62 -9.67 2.24 0.45
CA ALA A 62 -8.55 3.01 0.99
C ALA A 62 -8.66 4.51 0.65
N GLN A 63 -9.31 4.85 -0.46
CA GLN A 63 -9.55 6.23 -0.89
C GLN A 63 -10.77 6.88 -0.22
N ALA A 64 -11.68 6.08 0.35
CA ALA A 64 -12.89 6.55 1.01
C ALA A 64 -12.68 6.90 2.51
N LYS A 65 -11.47 6.72 3.05
CA LYS A 65 -11.07 7.05 4.42
C LYS A 65 -10.06 8.20 4.42
#